data_AF-A0A7C5NHH8-F1
#
_entry.id   AF-A0A7C5NHH8-F1
#
_cell.length_a   1.000
_cell.length_b   1.000
_cell.length_c   1.000
_cell.angle_alpha   90.00
_cell.angle_beta   90.00
_cell.angle_gamma   90.00
#
_symmetry.space_group_name_H-M   'P 1'
#
loop_
_entity.id
_entity.type
_entity.pdbx_description
1 polymer ?
#
loop_
_entity_poly.entity_id
_entity_poly.type
_entity_poly.pdbx_seq_one_letter_code
_entity_poly.pdbx_strand_id
1 'polypeptide(L)'
;MNTKEQFEKLFNNQLSTESAKELLIELYNRGETYEDIATVAKIMREHSIKLPISKELQDRAIDIVGTGGDKSGSFNISTTVSLLLAS
;
A
#
# COMPACT_ATOMS: atom_id res chain seq x y z
N MET A 1 9.83 14.86 13.64
CA MET A 1 8.66 14.90 12.74
C MET A 1 7.94 13.58 12.94
N ASN A 2 6.61 13.55 13.10
CA ASN A 2 5.92 12.26 13.31
C ASN A 2 5.76 11.50 11.98
N THR A 3 5.56 10.18 12.02
CA THR A 3 5.42 9.31 10.83
C THR A 3 4.39 9.86 9.84
N LYS A 4 3.25 10.35 10.33
CA LYS A 4 2.20 10.93 9.49
C LYS A 4 2.73 12.09 8.64
N GLU A 5 3.33 13.08 9.28
CA GLU A 5 3.79 14.29 8.59
C GLU A 5 4.89 13.97 7.56
N GLN A 6 5.78 13.02 7.85
CA GLN A 6 6.81 12.59 6.91
C GLN A 6 6.22 11.95 5.65
N PHE A 7 5.23 11.05 5.82
CA PHE A 7 4.57 10.39 4.70
C PHE A 7 3.61 11.32 3.93
N GLU A 8 3.00 12.30 4.58
CA GLU A 8 2.27 13.37 3.88
C GLU A 8 3.19 14.15 2.93
N LYS A 9 4.39 14.53 3.38
CA LYS A 9 5.37 15.18 2.50
C LYS A 9 5.82 14.26 1.37
N LEU A 10 6.02 12.96 1.66
CA LEU A 10 6.39 11.97 0.65
C LEU A 10 5.34 11.88 -0.46
N PHE A 11 4.06 11.68 -0.11
CA PHE A 11 2.99 11.52 -1.10
C PHE A 11 2.63 12.81 -1.84
N ASN A 12 2.88 13.98 -1.24
CA ASN A 12 2.74 15.27 -1.90
C ASN A 12 3.96 15.67 -2.77
N ASN A 13 4.94 14.77 -2.97
CA ASN A 13 6.18 15.05 -3.69
C ASN A 13 6.98 16.25 -3.13
N GLN A 14 6.94 16.43 -1.81
CA GLN A 14 7.64 17.50 -1.08
C GLN A 14 8.99 17.05 -0.50
N LEU A 15 9.35 15.77 -0.67
CA LEU A 15 10.67 15.23 -0.33
C LEU A 15 11.51 15.04 -1.59
N SER A 16 12.81 15.30 -1.48
CA SER A 16 13.77 14.84 -2.50
C SER A 16 13.85 13.31 -2.49
N THR A 17 14.34 12.73 -3.58
CA THR A 17 14.58 11.28 -3.70
C THR A 17 15.46 10.76 -2.56
N GLU A 18 16.52 11.49 -2.21
CA GLU A 18 17.46 11.18 -1.16
C GLU A 18 16.77 11.17 0.21
N SER A 19 15.99 12.19 0.54
CA SER A 19 15.24 12.25 1.81
C SER A 19 14.15 11.18 1.88
N ALA A 20 13.49 10.86 0.77
CA ALA A 20 12.52 9.77 0.70
C ALA A 20 13.19 8.41 0.94
N LYS A 21 14.36 8.18 0.34
CA LYS A 21 15.16 6.98 0.55
C LYS A 21 15.59 6.84 2.00
N GLU A 22 16.12 7.91 2.60
CA GLU A 22 16.57 7.92 4.00
C GLU A 22 15.41 7.61 4.95
N LEU A 23 14.24 8.23 4.73
CA LEU A 23 13.02 7.96 5.49
C LEU A 23 12.64 6.47 5.46
N LEU A 24 12.65 5.85 4.28
CA LEU A 24 12.27 4.42 4.13
C LEU A 24 13.31 3.48 4.76
N ILE A 25 14.61 3.81 4.65
CA ILE A 25 15.68 3.02 5.27
C ILE A 25 15.63 3.15 6.81
N GLU A 26 15.39 4.35 7.33
CA GLU A 26 15.25 4.58 8.78
C GLU A 26 14.07 3.79 9.34
N LEU A 27 12.92 3.83 8.65
CA LEU A 27 11.72 3.08 9.02
C LEU A 27 11.99 1.57 9.08
N TYR A 28 12.66 1.02 8.06
CA TYR A 28 13.05 -0.39 8.03
C TYR A 28 14.03 -0.76 9.15
N ASN A 29 15.08 0.04 9.36
CA ASN A 29 16.10 -0.23 10.38
C ASN A 29 15.56 -0.15 11.80
N ARG A 30 14.61 0.77 12.04
CA ARG A 30 13.91 0.90 13.32
C ARG A 30 12.97 -0.28 13.58
N GLY A 31 12.49 -0.93 12.52
CA GLY A 31 11.42 -1.92 12.55
C GLY A 31 10.06 -1.21 12.58
N GLU A 32 9.22 -1.50 11.59
CA GLU A 32 7.89 -0.91 11.49
C GLU A 32 6.96 -1.43 12.58
N THR A 33 6.25 -0.52 13.26
CA THR A 33 5.15 -0.93 14.15
C THR A 33 3.85 -1.07 13.37
N TYR A 34 2.87 -1.76 13.95
CA TYR A 34 1.55 -1.88 13.33
C TYR A 34 0.86 -0.51 13.20
N GLU A 35 1.11 0.42 14.12
CA GLU A 35 0.61 1.79 14.04
C GLU A 35 1.26 2.58 12.90
N ASP A 36 2.56 2.41 12.67
CA ASP A 36 3.25 3.02 11.53
C ASP A 36 2.61 2.54 10.22
N ILE A 37 2.49 1.22 10.04
CA ILE A 37 1.91 0.63 8.83
C ILE A 37 0.45 1.09 8.63
N ALA A 38 -0.36 1.04 9.68
CA ALA A 38 -1.77 1.44 9.61
C ALA A 38 -1.93 2.93 9.27
N THR A 39 -1.08 3.79 9.86
CA THR A 39 -1.05 5.22 9.61
C THR A 39 -0.67 5.52 8.16
N VAL A 40 0.44 4.92 7.68
CA VAL A 40 0.91 5.11 6.31
C VAL A 40 -0.10 4.58 5.30
N ALA A 41 -0.69 3.41 5.53
CA ALA A 41 -1.73 2.85 4.66
C ALA A 41 -2.98 3.74 4.59
N LYS A 42 -3.36 4.38 5.70
CA LYS A 42 -4.45 5.35 5.72
C LYS A 42 -4.14 6.57 4.85
N ILE A 43 -2.97 7.19 5.03
CA ILE A 43 -2.54 8.36 4.24
C ILE A 43 -2.45 7.99 2.75
N MET A 44 -1.84 6.85 2.43
CA MET A 44 -1.74 6.36 1.06
C MET A 44 -3.12 6.20 0.40
N ARG A 45 -4.11 5.68 1.16
CA ARG A 45 -5.50 5.63 0.68
C ARG A 45 -6.09 7.02 0.54
N GLU A 46 -5.84 7.97 1.43
CA GLU A 46 -6.34 9.36 1.30
C GLU A 46 -5.83 10.05 0.02
N HIS A 47 -4.59 9.75 -0.39
CA HIS A 47 -3.98 10.24 -1.63
C HIS A 47 -4.36 9.43 -2.89
N SER A 48 -5.06 8.30 -2.75
CA SER A 48 -5.40 7.45 -3.89
C SER A 48 -6.49 8.07 -4.76
N ILE A 49 -6.43 7.83 -6.06
CA ILE A 49 -7.56 8.09 -6.96
C ILE A 49 -8.74 7.21 -6.54
N LYS A 50 -9.93 7.81 -6.41
CA LYS A 50 -11.15 7.10 -6.05
C LYS A 50 -11.89 6.64 -7.31
N LEU A 51 -12.30 5.37 -7.33
CA LEU A 51 -13.07 4.82 -8.44
C LEU A 51 -14.55 5.19 -8.29
N PRO A 52 -15.23 5.63 -9.37
CA PRO A 52 -16.65 5.96 -9.35
C PRO A 52 -17.51 4.69 -9.43
N ILE A 53 -17.46 3.85 -8.39
CA ILE A 53 -18.21 2.60 -8.29
C ILE A 53 -19.31 2.68 -7.22
N SER A 54 -20.41 1.95 -7.42
CA SER A 54 -21.55 1.96 -6.50
C SER A 54 -21.16 1.46 -5.11
N LYS A 55 -21.88 1.93 -4.08
CA LYS A 55 -21.65 1.48 -2.71
C LYS A 55 -21.85 -0.03 -2.56
N GLU A 56 -22.86 -0.59 -3.23
CA GLU A 56 -23.09 -2.03 -3.28
C GLU A 56 -21.87 -2.79 -3.82
N LEU A 57 -21.26 -2.31 -4.91
CA LEU A 57 -20.07 -2.95 -5.47
C LEU A 57 -18.86 -2.80 -4.55
N GLN A 58 -18.69 -1.65 -3.89
CA GLN A 58 -17.63 -1.47 -2.89
C GLN A 58 -17.74 -2.45 -1.72
N ASP A 59 -18.96 -2.70 -1.24
CA ASP A 59 -19.21 -3.59 -0.09
C ASP A 59 -19.04 -5.07 -0.44
N ARG A 60 -19.15 -5.43 -1.73
CA ARG A 60 -19.00 -6.79 -2.25
C ARG A 60 -17.64 -7.04 -2.91
N ALA A 61 -16.85 -6.01 -3.17
CA ALA A 61 -15.57 -6.12 -3.83
C ALA A 61 -14.59 -6.94 -2.98
N ILE A 62 -13.87 -7.84 -3.63
CA ILE A 62 -12.84 -8.67 -3.01
C ILE A 62 -11.53 -8.35 -3.73
N ASP A 63 -10.47 -8.14 -2.95
CA ASP A 63 -9.12 -7.97 -3.48
C ASP A 63 -8.30 -9.24 -3.21
N ILE A 64 -7.66 -9.77 -4.26
CA ILE A 64 -6.77 -10.93 -4.17
C ILE A 64 -5.38 -10.48 -4.58
N VAL A 65 -4.59 -10.15 -3.56
CA VAL A 65 -3.26 -9.56 -3.72
C VAL A 65 -2.29 -10.17 -2.73
N GLY A 66 -1.01 -10.06 -3.04
CA GLY A 66 0.08 -10.42 -2.13
C GLY A 66 1.21 -9.43 -2.29
N THR A 67 2.00 -9.25 -1.23
CA THR A 67 3.22 -8.43 -1.29
C THR A 67 4.27 -9.02 -2.24
N GLY A 68 4.21 -10.34 -2.46
CA GLY A 68 5.24 -11.09 -3.16
C GLY A 68 6.54 -11.16 -2.33
N GLY A 69 7.63 -11.53 -3.01
CA GLY A 69 8.97 -11.58 -2.40
C GLY A 69 9.36 -12.94 -1.79
N ASP A 70 8.50 -13.95 -1.88
CA ASP A 70 8.75 -15.32 -1.40
C ASP A 70 9.75 -16.12 -2.27
N LYS A 71 10.04 -15.64 -3.48
CA LYS A 71 10.91 -16.29 -4.48
C LYS A 71 10.44 -17.71 -4.84
N SER A 72 9.15 -18.00 -4.73
CA SER A 72 8.61 -19.35 -4.94
C SER A 72 8.63 -19.80 -6.40
N GLY A 73 8.72 -18.88 -7.36
CA GLY A 73 8.62 -19.19 -8.78
C GLY A 73 7.22 -19.69 -9.17
N SER A 74 6.21 -19.43 -8.33
CA SER A 74 4.83 -19.73 -8.66
C SER A 74 4.41 -18.99 -9.92
N PHE A 75 3.49 -19.58 -10.68
CA PHE A 75 2.76 -18.82 -11.70
C PHE A 75 1.87 -17.74 -11.04
N ASN A 76 1.14 -16.96 -11.85
CA ASN A 76 0.30 -15.86 -11.38
C ASN A 76 -0.98 -16.32 -10.66
N ILE A 77 -0.81 -17.02 -9.53
CA ILE A 77 -1.89 -17.68 -8.78
C ILE A 77 -2.97 -16.67 -8.39
N SER A 78 -2.61 -15.54 -7.78
CA SER A 78 -3.59 -14.51 -7.35
C SER A 78 -4.44 -14.02 -8.52
N THR A 79 -3.81 -13.74 -9.67
CA THR A 79 -4.50 -13.33 -10.89
C THR A 79 -5.45 -14.42 -11.41
N THR A 80 -5.00 -15.68 -11.46
CA THR A 80 -5.84 -16.80 -11.88
C THR A 80 -7.04 -16.97 -10.94
N VAL A 81 -6.85 -16.85 -9.63
CA VAL A 81 -7.94 -16.93 -8.65
C VAL A 81 -8.90 -15.75 -8.79
N SER A 82 -8.43 -14.52 -9.06
CA SER A 82 -9.32 -13.37 -9.28
C SER A 82 -10.28 -13.58 -10.44
N LEU A 83 -9.81 -14.21 -11.53
CA LEU A 83 -10.66 -14.53 -12.68
C LEU A 83 -11.67 -15.62 -12.34
N LEU A 84 -11.25 -16.66 -11.63
CA LEU A 84 -12.14 -17.75 -11.20
C LEU A 84 -13.19 -17.30 -10.18
N LEU A 85 -12.82 -16.43 -9.23
CA LEU A 85 -13.75 -15.94 -8.21
C LEU A 85 -14.82 -15.02 -8.80
N ALA A 86 -14.51 -14.34 -9.90
CA ALA A 86 -15.41 -13.41 -10.56
C ALA A 86 -16.35 -14.06 -11.59
N SER A 87 -16.11 -15.32 -11.98
CA SER A 87 -16.98 -16.08 -12.91
C SER A 87 -18.22 -16.63 -12.24
#